data_AF-A0A2B7YU49-F1
#
_entry.id   AF-A0A2B7YU49-F1
#
_cell.length_a   1.000
_cell.length_b   1.000
_cell.length_c   1.000
_cell.angle_alpha   90.00
_cell.angle_beta   90.00
_cell.angle_gamma   90.00
#
_symmetry.space_group_name_H-M   'P 1'
#
loop_
_entity.id
_entity.type
_entity.pdbx_description
1 polymer ?
#
loop_
_entity_poly.entity_id
_entity_poly.type
_entity_poly.pdbx_seq_one_letter_code
_entity_poly.pdbx_strand_id
1 'polypeptide(L)'
;MTKNDVLKDIEQKFKSLGYSDKKDLEILKNYYFLLLQEGIKPKDIKISDEDREKLSEIYIKRIENEKKKVDIENIINTDKIKVVISTVSLANVSSNILEELPLEKTLRLCKNVKDVYLFYSNEASEKFKLIKEKLQQKDIKVNVGMTNKEKLTSENIISMRAFLFDTLRVLKEKGIKEDEILIDLTVGMKLASIAMYKIAIENGVKIVNWKEIFFSKYQKMKEDEYSLSNESFRIVFSAMFEIIKEILVENKQILLDINASIERKEYKTVANLYKKLDRKNEEFFFNEISELFNKELFYNLNIGLFSNKLKDFTENILEVKEFPKYFKEKIKQLMIYLKIISDFDIKDSEDYNKKFVAELKSKYEKFKKEDKEELDIGDFLVEYYCDQMKNLDITAKDLEDITFDEDLLSGVEETLEEDYGIYLPETYSLKNLYLYLIGINIAEPLLTVKKILFKEETKRIEKKSIYDKLFFETDLEAYYKKKLFEENEDHYKKVIKLISLNDLTEKVDNSLTYKNKILKIAKYDLVINLEEEGIKLNDFHESILTSLLKEKIITNNKLKSLGENLTEKTFNKYKSIFNKTGVDKLNKAIIRKLRESNNLKMEEKEEFIKIRHQNKVSNQDWVYRINEKFI
;
A
#
# COMPACT_ATOMS: atom_id res chain seq x y z
N MET A 1 -37.96 -21.44 32.73
CA MET A 1 -37.64 -22.39 31.63
C MET A 1 -37.42 -23.75 32.25
N THR A 2 -37.95 -24.82 31.66
CA THR A 2 -37.62 -26.20 32.07
C THR A 2 -36.22 -26.58 31.58
N LYS A 3 -35.63 -27.67 32.08
CA LYS A 3 -34.37 -28.20 31.50
C LYS A 3 -34.50 -28.45 30.00
N ASN A 4 -35.63 -28.97 29.55
CA ASN A 4 -35.87 -29.24 28.13
C ASN A 4 -35.91 -27.96 27.29
N ASP A 5 -36.42 -26.85 27.85
CA ASP A 5 -36.41 -25.56 27.17
C ASP A 5 -34.98 -25.03 27.03
N VAL A 6 -34.16 -25.14 28.08
CA VAL A 6 -32.74 -24.74 28.06
C VAL A 6 -31.96 -25.55 27.04
N LEU A 7 -32.13 -26.88 27.03
CA LEU A 7 -31.47 -27.77 26.08
C LEU A 7 -31.88 -27.44 24.63
N LYS A 8 -33.16 -27.12 24.38
CA LYS A 8 -33.63 -26.69 23.05
C LYS A 8 -33.03 -25.36 22.63
N ASP A 9 -32.92 -24.38 23.54
CA ASP A 9 -32.28 -23.08 23.26
C ASP A 9 -30.80 -23.26 22.87
N ILE A 10 -30.05 -24.06 23.63
CA ILE A 10 -28.65 -24.39 23.31
C ILE A 10 -28.55 -25.07 21.93
N GLU A 11 -29.40 -26.05 21.64
CA GLU A 11 -29.43 -26.74 20.34
C GLU A 11 -29.74 -25.78 19.18
N GLN A 12 -30.72 -24.88 19.34
CA GLN A 12 -31.05 -23.88 18.33
C GLN A 12 -29.88 -22.93 18.06
N LYS A 13 -29.17 -22.51 19.10
CA LYS A 13 -27.96 -21.68 18.98
C LYS A 13 -26.82 -22.39 18.26
N PHE A 14 -26.61 -23.69 18.48
CA PHE A 14 -25.61 -24.44 17.70
C PHE A 14 -26.06 -24.68 16.25
N LYS A 15 -27.36 -24.90 16.01
CA LYS A 15 -27.88 -24.98 14.64
C LYS A 15 -27.67 -23.69 13.86
N SER A 16 -27.88 -22.53 14.48
CA SER A 16 -27.62 -21.23 13.82
C SER A 16 -26.13 -20.99 13.53
N LEU A 17 -25.24 -21.65 14.27
CA LEU A 17 -23.80 -21.69 14.01
C LEU A 17 -23.39 -22.67 12.89
N GLY A 18 -24.33 -23.43 12.33
CA GLY A 18 -24.09 -24.36 11.21
C GLY A 18 -23.87 -25.83 11.62
N TYR A 19 -24.09 -26.18 12.89
CA TYR A 19 -24.06 -27.59 13.31
C TYR A 19 -25.37 -28.29 12.92
N SER A 20 -25.28 -29.33 12.10
CA SER A 20 -26.44 -30.07 11.57
C SER A 20 -26.47 -31.56 11.95
N ASP A 21 -25.33 -32.13 12.33
CA ASP A 21 -25.25 -33.52 12.78
C ASP A 21 -25.91 -33.69 14.16
N LYS A 22 -26.85 -34.64 14.24
CA LYS A 22 -27.64 -34.86 15.47
C LYS A 22 -26.78 -35.38 16.64
N LYS A 23 -25.76 -36.21 16.38
CA LYS A 23 -24.91 -36.76 17.44
C LYS A 23 -23.97 -35.68 17.97
N ASP A 24 -23.38 -34.90 17.07
CA ASP A 24 -22.51 -33.78 17.43
C ASP A 24 -23.29 -32.74 18.27
N LEU A 25 -24.53 -32.42 17.86
CA LEU A 25 -25.43 -31.53 18.60
C LEU A 25 -25.77 -32.06 19.99
N GLU A 26 -26.05 -33.36 20.14
CA GLU A 26 -26.38 -33.96 21.44
C GLU A 26 -25.21 -33.84 22.43
N ILE A 27 -23.99 -34.12 21.97
CA ILE A 27 -22.77 -34.01 22.77
C ILE A 27 -22.56 -32.55 23.21
N LEU A 28 -22.57 -31.61 22.26
CA LEU A 28 -22.39 -30.18 22.56
C LEU A 28 -23.45 -29.69 23.55
N LYS A 29 -24.72 -30.04 23.32
CA LYS A 29 -25.85 -29.65 24.16
C LYS A 29 -25.67 -30.11 25.61
N ASN A 30 -25.22 -31.34 25.83
CA ASN A 30 -25.01 -31.88 27.19
C ASN A 30 -23.88 -31.17 27.94
N TYR A 31 -22.75 -30.92 27.28
CA TYR A 31 -21.60 -30.23 27.90
C TYR A 31 -21.89 -28.75 28.14
N TYR A 32 -22.52 -28.07 27.18
CA TYR A 32 -22.86 -26.65 27.34
C TYR A 32 -24.02 -26.41 28.29
N PHE A 33 -24.90 -27.40 28.51
CA PHE A 33 -25.90 -27.31 29.59
C PHE A 33 -25.26 -27.27 30.98
N LEU A 34 -24.15 -27.98 31.19
CA LEU A 34 -23.39 -27.90 32.44
C LEU A 34 -22.61 -26.59 32.53
N LEU A 35 -21.92 -26.22 31.44
CA LEU A 35 -21.06 -25.05 31.41
C LEU A 35 -21.79 -23.72 31.54
N LEU A 36 -23.02 -23.68 31.03
CA LEU A 36 -23.86 -22.49 31.10
C LEU A 36 -24.60 -22.37 32.42
N GLN A 37 -24.31 -23.15 33.45
CA GLN A 37 -24.86 -22.89 34.78
C GLN A 37 -24.06 -21.78 35.48
N GLU A 38 -24.77 -20.90 36.17
CA GLU A 38 -24.17 -19.81 36.97
C GLU A 38 -23.15 -20.37 37.97
N GLY A 39 -22.01 -19.68 38.11
CA GLY A 39 -20.93 -20.10 39.00
C GLY A 39 -20.05 -21.26 38.50
N ILE A 40 -20.48 -22.05 37.51
CA ILE A 40 -19.67 -23.14 36.94
C ILE A 40 -18.54 -22.58 36.07
N LYS A 41 -17.33 -23.15 36.24
CA LYS A 41 -16.16 -22.88 35.39
C LYS A 41 -15.81 -24.13 34.57
N PRO A 42 -15.15 -23.98 33.40
CA PRO A 42 -14.79 -25.13 32.55
C PRO A 42 -13.98 -26.21 33.26
N LYS A 43 -13.08 -25.81 34.18
CA LYS A 43 -12.28 -26.72 34.99
C LYS A 43 -13.11 -27.60 35.94
N ASP A 44 -14.36 -27.22 36.23
CA ASP A 44 -15.25 -27.96 37.12
C ASP A 44 -15.99 -29.07 36.36
N ILE A 45 -15.94 -29.05 35.02
CA ILE A 45 -16.57 -30.05 34.16
C ILE A 45 -15.60 -31.20 33.90
N LYS A 46 -15.95 -32.39 34.41
CA LYS A 46 -15.23 -33.62 34.09
C LYS A 46 -15.62 -34.08 32.68
N ILE A 47 -14.65 -34.11 31.78
CA ILE A 47 -14.79 -34.67 30.43
C ILE A 47 -14.04 -35.99 30.43
N SER A 48 -14.73 -37.08 30.10
CA SER A 48 -14.10 -38.41 29.93
C SER A 48 -13.12 -38.38 28.75
N ASP A 49 -12.16 -39.31 28.70
CA ASP A 49 -11.22 -39.36 27.57
C ASP A 49 -11.93 -39.65 26.24
N GLU A 50 -12.94 -40.53 26.25
CA GLU A 50 -13.77 -40.85 25.09
C GLU A 50 -14.55 -39.61 24.58
N ASP A 51 -15.15 -38.83 25.49
CA ASP A 51 -15.87 -37.62 25.08
C ASP A 51 -14.92 -36.48 24.70
N ARG A 52 -13.70 -36.45 25.25
CA ARG A 52 -12.66 -35.50 24.84
C ARG A 52 -12.27 -35.73 23.39
N GLU A 53 -12.11 -36.98 22.97
CA GLU A 53 -11.86 -37.33 21.57
C GLU A 53 -13.03 -36.88 20.68
N LYS A 54 -14.27 -37.20 21.04
CA LYS A 54 -15.48 -36.78 20.29
C LYS A 54 -15.57 -35.25 20.17
N LEU A 55 -15.39 -34.52 21.26
CA LEU A 55 -15.37 -33.05 21.24
C LEU A 55 -14.25 -32.51 20.34
N SER A 56 -13.08 -33.16 20.32
CA SER A 56 -11.98 -32.81 19.44
C SER A 56 -12.32 -33.01 17.97
N GLU A 57 -12.96 -34.13 17.61
CA GLU A 57 -13.42 -34.39 16.26
C GLU A 57 -14.45 -33.37 15.78
N ILE A 58 -15.45 -33.07 16.63
CA ILE A 58 -16.46 -32.04 16.36
C ILE A 58 -15.77 -30.69 16.09
N TYR A 59 -14.78 -30.35 16.92
CA TYR A 59 -14.06 -29.10 16.78
C TYR A 59 -13.20 -29.05 15.51
N ILE A 60 -12.52 -30.13 15.16
CA ILE A 60 -11.73 -30.24 13.93
C ILE A 60 -12.63 -30.05 12.70
N LYS A 61 -13.81 -30.70 12.67
CA LYS A 61 -14.80 -30.48 11.59
C LYS A 61 -15.17 -29.00 11.48
N ARG A 62 -15.37 -28.33 12.62
CA ARG A 62 -15.67 -26.89 12.67
C ARG A 62 -14.53 -26.05 12.08
N ILE A 63 -13.29 -26.27 12.51
CA ILE A 63 -12.12 -25.55 12.00
C ILE A 63 -11.94 -25.80 10.50
N GLU A 64 -12.14 -27.03 10.02
CA GLU A 64 -12.01 -27.37 8.60
C GLU A 64 -13.10 -26.71 7.74
N ASN A 65 -14.32 -26.54 8.27
CA ASN A 65 -15.38 -25.78 7.60
C ASN A 65 -15.03 -24.29 7.49
N GLU A 66 -14.49 -23.70 8.56
CA GLU A 66 -14.00 -22.32 8.51
C GLU A 66 -12.83 -22.21 7.51
N LYS A 67 -11.87 -23.15 7.53
CA LYS A 67 -10.76 -23.24 6.55
C LYS A 67 -11.28 -23.22 5.11
N LYS A 68 -12.22 -24.10 4.76
CA LYS A 68 -12.82 -24.17 3.42
C LYS A 68 -13.48 -22.85 3.02
N LYS A 69 -14.18 -22.19 3.93
CA LYS A 69 -14.79 -20.89 3.66
C LYS A 69 -13.73 -19.85 3.26
N VAL A 70 -12.62 -19.79 3.99
CA VAL A 70 -11.54 -18.84 3.67
C VAL A 70 -10.76 -19.20 2.39
N ASP A 71 -10.53 -20.49 2.17
CA ASP A 71 -9.79 -20.98 1.00
C ASP A 71 -10.62 -20.84 -0.30
N ILE A 72 -11.94 -21.08 -0.26
CA ILE A 72 -12.85 -20.90 -1.42
C ILE A 72 -12.91 -19.42 -1.84
N GLU A 73 -12.86 -18.51 -0.89
CA GLU A 73 -12.79 -17.07 -1.18
C GLU A 73 -11.38 -16.64 -1.68
N ASN A 74 -10.39 -17.54 -1.74
CA ASN A 74 -9.00 -17.33 -2.19
C ASN A 74 -8.28 -16.15 -1.52
N ILE A 75 -8.63 -15.84 -0.27
CA ILE A 75 -8.15 -14.62 0.41
C ILE A 75 -6.85 -14.89 1.17
N ILE A 76 -6.74 -16.07 1.79
CA ILE A 76 -5.56 -16.59 2.48
C ILE A 76 -5.36 -18.02 2.01
N ASN A 77 -4.13 -18.37 1.64
CA ASN A 77 -3.77 -19.77 1.49
C ASN A 77 -3.19 -20.25 2.82
N THR A 78 -4.04 -20.90 3.60
CA THR A 78 -3.75 -21.34 4.97
C THR A 78 -2.59 -22.34 5.05
N ASP A 79 -2.35 -23.09 3.98
CA ASP A 79 -1.23 -24.03 3.88
C ASP A 79 0.11 -23.34 3.53
N LYS A 80 0.09 -22.08 3.06
CA LYS A 80 1.33 -21.30 2.85
C LYS A 80 1.84 -20.60 4.10
N ILE A 81 0.98 -20.40 5.10
CA ILE A 81 1.34 -19.60 6.28
C ILE A 81 2.41 -20.34 7.08
N LYS A 82 3.55 -19.66 7.28
CA LYS A 82 4.72 -20.15 8.02
C LYS A 82 4.92 -19.44 9.35
N VAL A 83 4.48 -18.18 9.42
CA VAL A 83 4.70 -17.29 10.57
C VAL A 83 3.39 -16.69 11.03
N VAL A 84 3.14 -16.74 12.35
CA VAL A 84 2.00 -16.05 12.99
C VAL A 84 2.51 -15.02 13.97
N ILE A 85 1.95 -13.81 13.91
CA ILE A 85 2.20 -12.74 14.87
C ILE A 85 0.92 -12.54 15.68
N SER A 86 1.00 -12.59 17.01
CA SER A 86 -0.14 -12.46 17.91
C SER A 86 0.24 -11.71 19.19
N THR A 87 -0.75 -11.24 19.93
CA THR A 87 -0.54 -10.80 21.32
C THR A 87 -0.91 -11.89 22.32
N VAL A 88 -0.54 -11.67 23.58
CA VAL A 88 -0.94 -12.46 24.73
C VAL A 88 -1.88 -11.63 25.60
N SER A 89 -3.02 -12.22 25.98
CA SER A 89 -3.97 -11.62 26.92
C SER A 89 -3.92 -12.29 28.29
N LEU A 90 -4.73 -11.80 29.22
CA LEU A 90 -4.91 -12.39 30.55
C LEU A 90 -5.87 -13.60 30.56
N ALA A 91 -6.26 -14.10 29.38
CA ALA A 91 -7.12 -15.28 29.26
C ALA A 91 -6.50 -16.51 29.95
N ASN A 92 -7.37 -17.41 30.41
CA ASN A 92 -6.92 -18.64 31.04
C ASN A 92 -6.22 -19.54 30.01
N VAL A 93 -5.07 -20.10 30.38
CA VAL A 93 -4.31 -21.03 29.54
C VAL A 93 -4.59 -22.43 30.08
N SER A 94 -5.30 -23.23 29.29
CA SER A 94 -5.84 -24.52 29.72
C SER A 94 -5.61 -25.57 28.64
N SER A 95 -5.50 -26.84 29.04
CA SER A 95 -5.54 -27.97 28.11
C SER A 95 -6.96 -28.39 27.76
N ASN A 96 -7.98 -27.82 28.42
CA ASN A 96 -9.38 -28.10 28.13
C ASN A 96 -9.80 -27.46 26.80
N ILE A 97 -10.36 -28.26 25.89
CA ILE A 97 -10.85 -27.82 24.58
C ILE A 97 -11.95 -26.76 24.69
N LEU A 98 -12.70 -26.73 25.81
CA LEU A 98 -13.72 -25.71 26.10
C LEU A 98 -13.12 -24.34 26.46
N GLU A 99 -11.80 -24.24 26.61
CA GLU A 99 -11.06 -23.02 26.93
C GLU A 99 -9.97 -22.69 25.90
N GLU A 100 -9.97 -23.33 24.73
CA GLU A 100 -8.91 -23.14 23.73
C GLU A 100 -8.75 -21.66 23.33
N LEU A 101 -7.49 -21.21 23.26
CA LEU A 101 -7.15 -19.82 22.96
C LEU A 101 -7.26 -19.52 21.46
N PRO A 102 -7.60 -18.29 21.06
CA PRO A 102 -7.66 -17.92 19.65
C PRO A 102 -6.41 -18.25 18.83
N LEU A 103 -5.21 -17.99 19.38
CA LEU A 103 -3.96 -18.37 18.74
C LEU A 103 -3.89 -19.87 18.43
N GLU A 104 -4.36 -20.74 19.32
CA GLU A 104 -4.35 -22.18 19.09
C GLU A 104 -5.30 -22.57 17.95
N LYS A 105 -6.43 -21.88 17.81
CA LYS A 105 -7.36 -22.06 16.70
C LYS A 105 -6.71 -21.64 15.38
N THR A 106 -6.02 -20.51 15.36
CA THR A 106 -5.23 -20.04 14.22
C THR A 106 -4.18 -21.08 13.80
N LEU A 107 -3.50 -21.70 14.76
CA LEU A 107 -2.50 -22.76 14.49
C LEU A 107 -3.13 -24.09 14.03
N ARG A 108 -4.35 -24.42 14.45
CA ARG A 108 -5.09 -25.58 13.89
C ARG A 108 -5.45 -25.36 12.43
N LEU A 109 -5.81 -24.13 12.07
CA LEU A 109 -6.19 -23.73 10.72
C LEU A 109 -4.96 -23.64 9.80
N CYS A 110 -3.85 -23.06 10.29
CA CYS A 110 -2.58 -22.90 9.57
C CYS A 110 -1.55 -23.97 10.00
N LYS A 111 -1.68 -25.19 9.48
CA LYS A 111 -0.93 -26.38 9.95
C LYS A 111 0.59 -26.31 9.73
N ASN A 112 1.07 -25.45 8.82
CA ASN A 112 2.48 -25.34 8.43
C ASN A 112 3.26 -24.27 9.20
N VAL A 113 2.64 -23.64 10.20
CA VAL A 113 3.30 -22.61 11.02
C VAL A 113 4.40 -23.24 11.86
N LYS A 114 5.61 -22.67 11.76
CA LYS A 114 6.80 -23.10 12.53
C LYS A 114 7.33 -22.01 13.47
N ASP A 115 7.03 -20.75 13.17
CA ASP A 115 7.44 -19.60 13.97
C ASP A 115 6.22 -18.79 14.43
N VAL A 116 6.16 -18.49 15.73
CA VAL A 116 5.15 -17.60 16.31
C VAL A 116 5.85 -16.45 17.02
N TYR A 117 5.42 -15.22 16.74
CA TYR A 117 5.88 -14.01 17.42
C TYR A 117 4.80 -13.56 18.39
N LEU A 118 5.14 -13.54 19.68
CA LEU A 118 4.22 -13.16 20.75
C LEU A 118 4.61 -11.82 21.36
N PHE A 119 3.61 -10.95 21.44
CA PHE A 119 3.67 -9.67 22.13
C PHE A 119 2.93 -9.75 23.44
N TYR A 120 3.59 -9.39 24.53
CA TYR A 120 2.96 -9.40 25.84
C TYR A 120 3.43 -8.24 26.72
N SER A 121 2.56 -7.83 27.65
CA SER A 121 2.87 -6.87 28.70
C SER A 121 3.36 -7.59 29.96
N ASN A 122 4.03 -6.87 30.87
CA ASN A 122 4.55 -7.48 32.09
C ASN A 122 3.47 -8.24 32.89
N GLU A 123 2.23 -7.73 32.92
CA GLU A 123 1.09 -8.38 33.59
C GLU A 123 0.72 -9.73 32.96
N ALA A 124 0.96 -9.89 31.66
CA ALA A 124 0.69 -11.13 30.94
C ALA A 124 1.90 -12.10 30.92
N SER A 125 2.99 -11.80 31.63
CA SER A 125 4.22 -12.60 31.60
C SER A 125 4.00 -14.06 32.01
N GLU A 126 3.21 -14.30 33.06
CA GLU A 126 2.88 -15.67 33.48
C GLU A 126 2.09 -16.43 32.41
N LYS A 127 1.10 -15.76 31.80
CA LYS A 127 0.30 -16.35 30.70
C LYS A 127 1.17 -16.64 29.49
N PHE A 128 2.09 -15.73 29.15
CA PHE A 128 3.06 -15.93 28.08
C PHE A 128 3.92 -17.18 28.31
N LYS A 129 4.46 -17.38 29.52
CA LYS A 129 5.27 -18.58 29.85
C LYS A 129 4.50 -19.86 29.60
N LEU A 130 3.26 -19.94 30.08
CA LEU A 130 2.39 -21.11 29.87
C LEU A 130 2.08 -21.35 28.39
N ILE A 131 1.79 -20.30 27.62
CA ILE A 131 1.56 -20.42 26.17
C ILE A 131 2.84 -20.89 25.47
N LYS A 132 4.00 -20.30 25.81
CA LYS A 132 5.29 -20.67 25.24
C LYS A 132 5.60 -22.15 25.44
N GLU A 133 5.46 -22.64 26.67
CA GLU A 133 5.66 -24.07 26.97
C GLU A 133 4.74 -24.97 26.14
N LYS A 134 3.45 -24.61 26.05
CA LYS A 134 2.45 -25.35 25.27
C LYS A 134 2.76 -25.36 23.77
N LEU A 135 3.30 -24.27 23.21
CA LEU A 135 3.69 -24.19 21.80
C LEU A 135 5.00 -24.95 21.51
N GLN A 136 5.97 -24.90 22.43
CA GLN A 136 7.23 -25.64 22.28
C GLN A 136 7.00 -27.16 22.29
N GLN A 137 6.02 -27.66 23.06
CA GLN A 137 5.60 -29.07 23.01
C GLN A 137 5.08 -29.51 21.63
N LYS A 138 4.70 -28.57 20.76
CA LYS A 138 4.23 -28.81 19.39
C LYS A 138 5.30 -28.52 18.32
N ASP A 139 6.57 -28.39 18.71
CA ASP A 139 7.68 -28.04 17.81
C ASP A 139 7.46 -26.70 17.08
N ILE A 140 6.89 -25.71 17.80
CA ILE A 140 6.70 -24.35 17.32
C ILE A 140 7.68 -23.44 18.04
N LYS A 141 8.49 -22.71 17.26
CA LYS A 141 9.43 -21.72 17.78
C LYS A 141 8.69 -20.45 18.19
N VAL A 142 8.97 -19.97 19.39
CA VAL A 142 8.35 -18.75 19.95
C VAL A 142 9.40 -17.64 20.03
N ASN A 143 9.15 -16.55 19.31
CA ASN A 143 9.92 -15.32 19.33
C ASN A 143 9.14 -14.25 20.11
N VAL A 144 9.83 -13.29 20.72
CA VAL A 144 9.25 -12.40 21.75
C VAL A 144 9.46 -10.93 21.41
N GLY A 145 8.39 -10.15 21.52
CA GLY A 145 8.44 -8.69 21.68
C GLY A 145 7.83 -8.29 23.04
N MET A 146 8.62 -7.71 23.94
CA MET A 146 8.14 -7.26 25.26
C MET A 146 7.79 -5.78 25.29
N THR A 147 6.70 -5.42 25.97
CA THR A 147 6.43 -4.03 26.37
C THR A 147 6.76 -3.85 27.84
N ASN A 148 7.83 -3.10 28.15
CA ASN A 148 8.39 -2.99 29.50
C ASN A 148 7.59 -2.11 30.50
N LYS A 149 6.47 -1.50 30.13
CA LYS A 149 5.74 -0.52 30.98
C LYS A 149 4.41 -1.07 31.51
N GLU A 150 4.10 -0.78 32.77
CA GLU A 150 2.86 -1.17 33.51
C GLU A 150 1.57 -0.48 33.00
N LYS A 151 1.70 0.54 32.14
CA LYS A 151 0.58 1.20 31.47
C LYS A 151 0.95 1.52 30.02
N LEU A 152 0.07 1.22 29.08
CA LEU A 152 0.25 1.57 27.67
C LEU A 152 0.05 3.07 27.45
N THR A 153 1.09 3.76 26.99
CA THR A 153 1.06 5.16 26.54
C THR A 153 1.24 5.26 25.01
N SER A 154 1.12 6.45 24.44
CA SER A 154 1.44 6.72 23.03
C SER A 154 2.87 6.32 22.65
N GLU A 155 3.84 6.48 23.56
CA GLU A 155 5.23 6.03 23.37
C GLU A 155 5.33 4.51 23.18
N ASN A 156 4.47 3.73 23.85
CA ASN A 156 4.44 2.28 23.70
C ASN A 156 3.94 1.87 22.31
N ILE A 157 3.00 2.61 21.71
CA ILE A 157 2.53 2.35 20.34
C ILE A 157 3.68 2.55 19.35
N ILE A 158 4.46 3.62 19.49
CA ILE A 158 5.62 3.90 18.65
C ILE A 158 6.66 2.77 18.79
N SER A 159 6.95 2.37 20.03
CA SER A 159 7.92 1.29 20.31
C SER A 159 7.45 -0.07 19.78
N MET A 160 6.16 -0.40 19.95
CA MET A 160 5.57 -1.63 19.39
C MET A 160 5.60 -1.61 17.87
N ARG A 161 5.29 -0.47 17.25
CA ARG A 161 5.34 -0.31 15.79
C ARG A 161 6.76 -0.50 15.26
N ALA A 162 7.76 0.12 15.90
CA ALA A 162 9.16 -0.03 15.53
C ALA A 162 9.59 -1.51 15.61
N PHE A 163 9.28 -2.19 16.72
CA PHE A 163 9.60 -3.60 16.87
C PHE A 163 8.89 -4.49 15.84
N LEU A 164 7.59 -4.25 15.59
CA LEU A 164 6.82 -4.99 14.57
C LEU A 164 7.40 -4.76 13.17
N PHE A 165 7.80 -3.54 12.86
CA PHE A 165 8.47 -3.19 11.61
C PHE A 165 9.81 -3.93 11.47
N ASP A 166 10.67 -3.90 12.48
CA ASP A 166 11.93 -4.64 12.50
C ASP A 166 11.70 -6.15 12.37
N THR A 167 10.67 -6.68 13.03
CA THR A 167 10.28 -8.10 12.94
C THR A 167 9.95 -8.47 11.50
N LEU A 168 9.09 -7.69 10.84
CA LEU A 168 8.75 -7.94 9.43
C LEU A 168 9.96 -7.79 8.52
N ARG A 169 10.85 -6.82 8.76
CA ARG A 169 12.10 -6.68 8.00
C ARG A 169 12.96 -7.94 8.09
N VAL A 170 13.21 -8.44 9.30
CA VAL A 170 14.01 -9.64 9.53
C VAL A 170 13.39 -10.88 8.88
N LEU A 171 12.07 -10.98 8.87
CA LEU A 171 11.37 -12.08 8.17
C LEU A 171 11.59 -12.01 6.65
N LYS A 172 11.50 -10.82 6.06
CA LYS A 172 11.76 -10.61 4.64
C LYS A 172 13.21 -10.90 4.26
N GLU A 173 14.17 -10.50 5.08
CA GLU A 173 15.60 -10.82 4.91
C GLU A 173 15.87 -12.33 4.90
N LYS A 174 15.06 -13.11 5.64
CA LYS A 174 15.08 -14.58 5.63
C LYS A 174 14.32 -15.22 4.45
N GLY A 175 13.80 -14.40 3.53
CA GLY A 175 13.07 -14.86 2.35
C GLY A 175 11.61 -15.25 2.61
N ILE A 176 11.04 -14.91 3.78
CA ILE A 176 9.60 -15.12 4.06
C ILE A 176 8.80 -14.02 3.36
N LYS A 177 7.81 -14.43 2.55
CA LYS A 177 6.95 -13.50 1.79
C LYS A 177 5.79 -13.00 2.64
N GLU A 178 5.22 -11.87 2.24
CA GLU A 178 4.06 -11.25 2.90
C GLU A 178 2.85 -12.20 2.95
N ASP A 179 2.65 -13.05 1.93
CA ASP A 179 1.56 -14.04 1.86
C ASP A 179 1.82 -15.30 2.70
N GLU A 180 2.98 -15.40 3.36
CA GLU A 180 3.37 -16.48 4.28
C GLU A 180 3.30 -16.04 5.76
N ILE A 181 2.95 -14.77 6.01
CA ILE A 181 2.85 -14.16 7.35
C ILE A 181 1.37 -13.85 7.65
N LEU A 182 0.95 -14.13 8.89
CA LEU A 182 -0.40 -13.87 9.37
C LEU A 182 -0.37 -13.11 10.70
N ILE A 183 -1.17 -12.05 10.83
CA ILE A 183 -1.37 -11.35 12.10
C ILE A 183 -2.72 -11.73 12.70
N ASP A 184 -2.72 -12.31 13.90
CA ASP A 184 -3.92 -12.60 14.68
C ASP A 184 -4.21 -11.45 15.68
N LEU A 185 -5.29 -10.72 15.43
CA LEU A 185 -5.74 -9.59 16.24
C LEU A 185 -6.83 -9.95 17.26
N THR A 186 -7.17 -11.24 17.42
CA THR A 186 -8.32 -11.65 18.24
C THR A 186 -8.17 -11.22 19.69
N VAL A 187 -6.96 -11.37 20.22
CA VAL A 187 -6.65 -11.04 21.60
C VAL A 187 -5.69 -9.86 21.65
N GLY A 188 -5.75 -9.12 22.75
CA GLY A 188 -4.82 -8.03 23.03
C GLY A 188 -5.51 -6.74 23.44
N MET A 189 -4.69 -5.79 23.90
CA MET A 189 -5.16 -4.44 24.19
C MET A 189 -5.46 -3.69 22.89
N LYS A 190 -6.52 -2.88 22.87
CA LYS A 190 -6.95 -2.11 21.69
C LYS A 190 -5.81 -1.37 20.98
N LEU A 191 -4.90 -0.76 21.74
CA LEU A 191 -3.76 -0.01 21.19
C LEU A 191 -2.71 -0.91 20.53
N ALA A 192 -2.46 -2.10 21.06
CA ALA A 192 -1.59 -3.10 20.44
C ALA A 192 -2.20 -3.59 19.12
N SER A 193 -3.52 -3.82 19.12
CA SER A 193 -4.26 -4.18 17.92
C SER A 193 -4.14 -3.07 16.88
N ILE A 194 -4.25 -1.78 17.24
CA ILE A 194 -4.06 -0.65 16.31
C ILE A 194 -2.64 -0.64 15.70
N ALA A 195 -1.60 -0.91 16.48
CA ALA A 195 -0.22 -0.91 15.98
C ALA A 195 0.03 -2.07 14.99
N MET A 196 -0.36 -3.29 15.38
CA MET A 196 -0.30 -4.46 14.51
C MET A 196 -1.14 -4.28 13.24
N TYR A 197 -2.30 -3.66 13.40
CA TYR A 197 -3.22 -3.33 12.32
C TYR A 197 -2.55 -2.40 11.29
N LYS A 198 -1.99 -1.27 11.73
CA LYS A 198 -1.25 -0.32 10.86
C LYS A 198 -0.08 -0.99 10.13
N ILE A 199 0.74 -1.75 10.86
CA ILE A 199 1.92 -2.42 10.29
C ILE A 199 1.55 -3.46 9.24
N ALA A 200 0.51 -4.26 9.48
CA ALA A 200 0.08 -5.24 8.49
C ALA A 200 -0.35 -4.57 7.18
N ILE A 201 -1.07 -3.45 7.24
CA ILE A 201 -1.45 -2.69 6.04
C ILE A 201 -0.23 -2.21 5.28
N GLU A 202 0.68 -1.51 5.96
CA GLU A 202 1.89 -0.92 5.37
C GLU A 202 2.77 -1.97 4.67
N ASN A 203 2.68 -3.22 5.12
CA ASN A 203 3.49 -4.32 4.63
C ASN A 203 2.71 -5.36 3.83
N GLY A 204 1.42 -5.13 3.52
CA GLY A 204 0.58 -6.07 2.77
C GLY A 204 0.35 -7.42 3.46
N VAL A 205 0.53 -7.49 4.78
CA VAL A 205 0.36 -8.71 5.59
C VAL A 205 -1.11 -8.90 5.93
N LYS A 206 -1.58 -10.15 5.90
CA LYS A 206 -3.00 -10.47 6.17
C LYS A 206 -3.28 -10.44 7.67
N ILE A 207 -4.50 -9.98 8.00
CA ILE A 207 -4.99 -9.81 9.37
C ILE A 207 -6.24 -10.67 9.56
N VAL A 208 -6.30 -11.36 10.69
CA VAL A 208 -7.42 -12.21 11.06
C VAL A 208 -7.90 -11.94 12.48
N ASN A 209 -9.15 -12.28 12.72
CA ASN A 209 -9.81 -12.23 14.01
C ASN A 209 -10.77 -13.42 14.14
N TRP A 210 -10.85 -14.01 15.32
CA TRP A 210 -11.90 -14.95 15.66
C TRP A 210 -13.07 -14.26 16.33
N LYS A 211 -14.22 -14.26 15.66
CA LYS A 211 -15.47 -13.81 16.26
C LYS A 211 -16.08 -14.94 17.08
N GLU A 212 -16.14 -14.75 18.38
CA GLU A 212 -16.73 -15.70 19.32
C GLU A 212 -18.08 -15.18 19.83
N ILE A 213 -19.07 -16.07 19.92
CA ILE A 213 -20.38 -15.74 20.47
C ILE A 213 -20.40 -16.11 21.96
N PHE A 214 -21.06 -15.26 22.74
CA PHE A 214 -21.31 -15.47 24.16
C PHE A 214 -22.75 -15.90 24.35
N PHE A 215 -22.98 -16.96 25.12
CA PHE A 215 -24.32 -17.33 25.56
C PHE A 215 -24.50 -16.92 27.01
N SER A 216 -25.68 -16.38 27.32
CA SER A 216 -26.10 -16.16 28.70
C SER A 216 -26.07 -17.48 29.47
N LYS A 217 -25.62 -17.41 30.72
CA LYS A 217 -25.72 -18.52 31.65
C LYS A 217 -27.13 -18.60 32.25
N TYR A 218 -27.45 -19.73 32.84
CA TYR A 218 -28.71 -20.05 33.48
C TYR A 218 -28.50 -20.23 34.99
N GLN A 219 -29.41 -19.66 35.76
CA GLN A 219 -29.52 -19.89 37.20
C GLN A 219 -30.57 -20.96 37.45
N LYS A 220 -30.25 -21.93 38.31
CA LYS A 220 -31.23 -22.91 38.78
C LYS A 220 -32.03 -22.31 39.93
N MET A 221 -33.35 -22.17 39.74
CA MET A 221 -34.25 -21.61 40.75
C MET A 221 -34.80 -22.71 41.66
N LYS A 222 -35.25 -23.80 41.06
CA LYS A 222 -35.79 -24.99 41.73
C LYS A 222 -35.43 -26.24 40.92
N GLU A 223 -35.87 -27.40 41.39
CA GLU A 223 -35.72 -28.64 40.63
C GLU A 223 -36.43 -28.53 39.28
N ASP A 224 -35.67 -28.72 38.20
CA ASP A 224 -36.09 -28.57 36.80
C ASP A 224 -36.59 -27.17 36.37
N GLU A 225 -36.30 -26.12 37.14
CA GLU A 225 -36.69 -24.73 36.80
C GLU A 225 -35.46 -23.80 36.74
N TYR A 226 -35.30 -23.14 35.59
CA TYR A 226 -34.17 -22.28 35.25
C TYR A 226 -34.60 -20.89 34.77
N SER A 227 -33.79 -19.88 35.09
CA SER A 227 -33.88 -18.52 34.54
C SER A 227 -32.57 -18.11 33.88
N LEU A 228 -32.60 -17.12 32.99
CA LEU A 228 -31.37 -16.50 32.49
C LEU A 228 -30.72 -15.71 33.62
N SER A 229 -29.41 -15.87 33.76
CA SER A 229 -28.58 -15.05 34.64
C SER A 229 -28.01 -13.86 33.87
N ASN A 230 -27.44 -12.90 34.61
CA ASN A 230 -26.69 -11.79 34.01
C ASN A 230 -25.24 -12.19 33.63
N GLU A 231 -24.81 -13.41 33.98
CA GLU A 231 -23.52 -13.94 33.54
C GLU A 231 -23.63 -14.45 32.10
N SER A 232 -22.51 -14.40 31.38
CA SER A 232 -22.39 -15.02 30.06
C SER A 232 -21.09 -15.81 29.96
N PHE A 233 -21.06 -16.77 29.04
CA PHE A 233 -19.90 -17.60 28.80
C PHE A 233 -19.57 -17.66 27.31
N ARG A 234 -18.28 -17.59 27.01
CA ARG A 234 -17.71 -17.65 25.67
C ARG A 234 -17.80 -19.06 25.09
N ILE A 235 -18.43 -19.23 23.94
CA ILE A 235 -18.62 -20.54 23.34
C ILE A 235 -17.48 -20.83 22.36
N VAL A 236 -16.48 -21.62 22.77
CA VAL A 236 -15.31 -21.95 21.91
C VAL A 236 -15.71 -22.56 20.57
N PHE A 237 -16.75 -23.41 20.56
CA PHE A 237 -17.31 -24.07 19.37
C PHE A 237 -18.13 -23.13 18.46
N SER A 238 -18.32 -21.86 18.86
CA SER A 238 -19.00 -20.84 18.05
C SER A 238 -18.04 -20.01 17.20
N ALA A 239 -16.73 -20.22 17.33
CA ALA A 239 -15.74 -19.38 16.69
C ALA A 239 -15.92 -19.34 15.17
N MET A 240 -15.96 -18.13 14.62
CA MET A 240 -15.97 -17.85 13.19
C MET A 240 -14.66 -17.15 12.83
N PHE A 241 -14.01 -17.61 11.76
CA PHE A 241 -12.78 -17.00 11.29
C PHE A 241 -13.12 -15.83 10.37
N GLU A 242 -12.81 -14.61 10.81
CA GLU A 242 -13.02 -13.39 10.03
C GLU A 242 -11.68 -12.82 9.57
N ILE A 243 -11.57 -12.57 8.26
CA ILE A 243 -10.51 -11.75 7.71
C ILE A 243 -10.96 -10.30 7.79
N ILE A 244 -10.11 -9.42 8.33
CA ILE A 244 -10.40 -8.00 8.38
C ILE A 244 -10.12 -7.40 6.99
N LYS A 245 -11.14 -7.39 6.12
CA LYS A 245 -11.05 -6.93 4.71
C LYS A 245 -11.24 -5.41 4.56
N GLU A 246 -12.12 -4.82 5.36
CA GLU A 246 -12.69 -3.48 5.13
C GLU A 246 -11.65 -2.37 5.14
N ILE A 247 -10.73 -2.41 6.10
CA ILE A 247 -9.76 -1.34 6.28
C ILE A 247 -8.52 -1.56 5.36
N LEU A 248 -8.28 -2.78 4.86
CA LEU A 248 -7.32 -3.01 3.76
C LEU A 248 -7.81 -2.34 2.48
N VAL A 249 -9.11 -2.40 2.20
CA VAL A 249 -9.73 -1.77 1.03
C VAL A 249 -9.69 -0.23 1.15
N GLU A 250 -10.09 0.34 2.29
CA GLU A 250 -10.07 1.79 2.51
C GLU A 250 -8.65 2.38 2.43
N ASN A 251 -7.67 1.76 3.10
CA ASN A 251 -6.30 2.25 3.06
C ASN A 251 -5.64 2.00 1.70
N LYS A 252 -5.92 0.88 1.04
CA LYS A 252 -5.49 0.67 -0.36
C LYS A 252 -6.04 1.75 -1.27
N GLN A 253 -7.31 2.12 -1.09
CA GLN A 253 -7.91 3.23 -1.81
C GLN A 253 -7.22 4.56 -1.49
N ILE A 254 -6.83 4.82 -0.24
CA ILE A 254 -6.03 5.99 0.12
C ILE A 254 -4.66 5.98 -0.57
N LEU A 255 -3.96 4.83 -0.64
CA LEU A 255 -2.70 4.70 -1.37
C LEU A 255 -2.87 4.94 -2.88
N LEU A 256 -3.95 4.43 -3.48
CA LEU A 256 -4.30 4.69 -4.87
C LEU A 256 -4.63 6.17 -5.10
N ASP A 257 -5.36 6.79 -4.18
CA ASP A 257 -5.68 8.21 -4.21
C ASP A 257 -4.42 9.07 -4.08
N ILE A 258 -3.45 8.66 -3.24
CA ILE A 258 -2.13 9.29 -3.14
C ILE A 258 -1.45 9.25 -4.50
N ASN A 259 -1.34 8.08 -5.13
CA ASN A 259 -0.70 7.95 -6.44
C ASN A 259 -1.38 8.82 -7.50
N ALA A 260 -2.71 8.78 -7.56
CA ALA A 260 -3.47 9.56 -8.51
C ALA A 260 -3.37 11.08 -8.24
N SER A 261 -3.25 11.51 -6.98
CA SER A 261 -3.03 12.90 -6.64
C SER A 261 -1.60 13.37 -6.90
N ILE A 262 -0.57 12.50 -6.78
CA ILE A 262 0.79 12.79 -7.24
C ILE A 262 0.78 13.02 -8.75
N GLU A 263 0.16 12.13 -9.53
CA GLU A 263 0.03 12.26 -10.98
C GLU A 263 -0.71 13.55 -11.39
N ARG A 264 -1.76 13.93 -10.65
CA ARG A 264 -2.49 15.19 -10.84
C ARG A 264 -1.78 16.43 -10.27
N LYS A 265 -0.61 16.27 -9.63
CA LYS A 265 0.17 17.34 -8.98
C LYS A 265 -0.61 18.07 -7.87
N GLU A 266 -1.49 17.35 -7.17
CA GLU A 266 -2.31 17.82 -6.06
C GLU A 266 -1.61 17.58 -4.71
N TYR A 267 -0.41 18.12 -4.52
CA TYR A 267 0.46 17.74 -3.39
C TYR A 267 -0.13 18.03 -2.01
N LYS A 268 -0.96 19.08 -1.88
CA LYS A 268 -1.69 19.34 -0.63
C LYS A 268 -2.70 18.24 -0.30
N THR A 269 -3.35 17.68 -1.32
CA THR A 269 -4.23 16.52 -1.16
C THR A 269 -3.43 15.30 -0.74
N VAL A 270 -2.25 15.08 -1.32
CA VAL A 270 -1.33 14.00 -0.94
C VAL A 270 -0.95 14.10 0.54
N ALA A 271 -0.56 15.28 1.02
CA ALA A 271 -0.26 15.51 2.44
C ALA A 271 -1.45 15.16 3.35
N ASN A 272 -2.66 15.60 2.99
CA ASN A 272 -3.89 15.28 3.74
C ASN A 272 -4.21 13.77 3.76
N LEU A 273 -3.87 13.04 2.69
CA LEU A 273 -4.04 11.59 2.62
C LEU A 273 -3.00 10.88 3.50
N TYR A 274 -1.73 11.31 3.49
CA TYR A 274 -0.72 10.80 4.42
C TYR A 274 -1.05 11.09 5.89
N LYS A 275 -1.67 12.24 6.18
CA LYS A 275 -2.21 12.56 7.51
C LYS A 275 -3.23 11.53 7.97
N LYS A 276 -4.14 11.11 7.09
CA LYS A 276 -5.13 10.05 7.41
C LYS A 276 -4.46 8.70 7.72
N LEU A 277 -3.32 8.43 7.07
CA LEU A 277 -2.49 7.26 7.34
C LEU A 277 -1.56 7.44 8.55
N ASP A 278 -1.56 8.60 9.22
CA ASP A 278 -0.65 8.95 10.33
C ASP A 278 0.84 8.81 9.93
N ARG A 279 1.15 9.12 8.67
CA ARG A 279 2.51 9.15 8.09
C ARG A 279 3.04 10.57 8.10
N LYS A 280 3.40 11.03 9.30
CA LYS A 280 3.72 12.45 9.58
C LYS A 280 4.90 13.01 8.80
N ASN A 281 5.92 12.19 8.52
CA ASN A 281 7.10 12.65 7.79
C ASN A 281 6.79 12.87 6.31
N GLU A 282 5.99 11.99 5.71
CA GLU A 282 5.50 12.17 4.35
C GLU A 282 4.45 13.28 4.25
N GLU A 283 3.56 13.41 5.25
CA GLU A 283 2.65 14.55 5.36
C GLU A 283 3.43 15.87 5.38
N PHE A 284 4.48 15.97 6.21
CA PHE A 284 5.33 17.15 6.29
C PHE A 284 6.01 17.43 4.96
N PHE A 285 6.69 16.44 4.37
CA PHE A 285 7.37 16.59 3.08
C PHE A 285 6.42 17.07 1.97
N PHE A 286 5.23 16.46 1.84
CA PHE A 286 4.27 16.86 0.81
C PHE A 286 3.58 18.20 1.11
N ASN A 287 3.50 18.64 2.38
CA ASN A 287 3.11 20.00 2.71
C ASN A 287 4.15 21.00 2.19
N GLU A 288 5.43 20.79 2.48
CA GLU A 288 6.53 21.66 2.02
C GLU A 288 6.61 21.69 0.48
N ILE A 289 6.53 20.52 -0.19
CA ILE A 289 6.45 20.44 -1.65
C ILE A 289 5.23 21.18 -2.20
N SER A 290 4.08 21.15 -1.52
CA SER A 290 2.87 21.82 -2.01
C SER A 290 2.98 23.34 -2.02
N GLU A 291 3.80 23.91 -1.14
CA GLU A 291 4.10 25.34 -1.11
C GLU A 291 5.11 25.73 -2.20
N LEU A 292 6.09 24.86 -2.47
CA LEU A 292 7.11 25.07 -3.51
C LEU A 292 6.53 24.88 -4.93
N PHE A 293 5.77 23.82 -5.17
CA PHE A 293 5.15 23.51 -6.46
C PHE A 293 3.71 24.05 -6.53
N ASN A 294 3.57 25.32 -6.19
CA ASN A 294 2.30 26.02 -6.12
C ASN A 294 2.02 26.82 -7.40
N LYS A 295 0.81 26.66 -7.97
CA LYS A 295 0.35 27.43 -9.14
C LYS A 295 0.36 28.95 -8.89
N GLU A 296 -0.02 29.40 -7.69
CA GLU A 296 0.00 30.82 -7.32
C GLU A 296 1.42 31.40 -7.40
N LEU A 297 2.41 30.64 -6.93
CA LEU A 297 3.83 31.01 -7.01
C LEU A 297 4.31 31.11 -8.47
N PHE A 298 3.84 30.21 -9.33
CA PHE A 298 4.17 30.23 -10.75
C PHE A 298 3.45 31.37 -11.52
N TYR A 299 2.22 31.73 -11.15
CA TYR A 299 1.50 32.86 -11.74
C TYR A 299 2.13 34.22 -11.43
N ASN A 300 2.85 34.33 -10.30
CA ASN A 300 3.56 35.55 -9.92
C ASN A 300 4.78 35.84 -10.82
N LEU A 301 5.25 34.85 -11.60
CA LEU A 301 6.37 34.97 -12.55
C LEU A 301 7.62 35.62 -11.93
N ASN A 302 7.82 35.36 -10.64
CA ASN A 302 8.87 35.97 -9.85
C ASN A 302 9.83 34.87 -9.41
N ILE A 303 10.95 34.77 -10.14
CA ILE A 303 12.00 33.79 -9.88
C ILE A 303 12.63 33.98 -8.49
N GLY A 304 12.78 35.22 -8.01
CA GLY A 304 13.33 35.50 -6.69
C GLY A 304 12.43 35.01 -5.55
N LEU A 305 11.11 35.11 -5.71
CA LEU A 305 10.15 34.52 -4.77
C LEU A 305 10.21 32.99 -4.80
N PHE A 306 10.29 32.38 -5.98
CA PHE A 306 10.45 30.94 -6.11
C PHE A 306 11.75 30.47 -5.43
N SER A 307 12.83 31.21 -5.62
CA SER A 307 14.12 30.89 -5.01
C SER A 307 14.11 30.91 -3.50
N ASN A 308 13.52 31.95 -2.89
CA ASN A 308 13.34 32.01 -1.45
C ASN A 308 12.56 30.79 -0.94
N LYS A 309 11.49 30.39 -1.65
CA LYS A 309 10.70 29.21 -1.30
C LYS A 309 11.47 27.90 -1.47
N LEU A 310 12.32 27.79 -2.48
CA LEU A 310 13.19 26.63 -2.68
C LEU A 310 14.21 26.52 -1.53
N LYS A 311 14.77 27.66 -1.10
CA LYS A 311 15.66 27.72 0.04
C LYS A 311 14.97 27.28 1.33
N ASP A 312 13.84 27.91 1.66
CA ASP A 312 13.02 27.56 2.83
C ASP A 312 12.70 26.05 2.83
N PHE A 313 12.28 25.51 1.68
CA PHE A 313 11.99 24.09 1.51
C PHE A 313 13.21 23.21 1.85
N THR A 314 14.38 23.51 1.25
CA THR A 314 15.59 22.70 1.50
C THR A 314 16.04 22.75 2.94
N GLU A 315 15.99 23.91 3.60
CA GLU A 315 16.36 24.08 5.00
C GLU A 315 15.38 23.31 5.91
N ASN A 316 14.07 23.49 5.72
CA ASN A 316 13.03 22.83 6.51
C ASN A 316 13.11 21.30 6.43
N ILE A 317 13.35 20.72 5.25
CA ILE A 317 13.50 19.27 5.10
C ILE A 317 14.77 18.77 5.80
N LEU A 318 15.87 19.51 5.71
CA LEU A 318 17.14 19.12 6.33
C LEU A 318 17.17 19.28 7.86
N GLU A 319 16.31 20.11 8.44
CA GLU A 319 16.12 20.23 9.90
C GLU A 319 15.46 18.99 10.54
N VAL A 320 14.75 18.18 9.75
CA VAL A 320 14.08 16.97 10.25
C VAL A 320 15.13 15.97 10.74
N LYS A 321 15.07 15.65 12.05
CA LYS A 321 16.02 14.73 12.70
C LYS A 321 16.18 13.39 11.98
N GLU A 322 15.07 12.78 11.59
CA GLU A 322 15.14 11.51 10.83
C GLU A 322 13.85 11.23 10.05
N PHE A 323 14.01 10.98 8.75
CA PHE A 323 12.98 10.34 7.92
C PHE A 323 13.07 8.81 8.01
N PRO A 324 12.00 8.04 7.75
CA PRO A 324 12.11 6.58 7.69
C PRO A 324 13.05 6.17 6.55
N LYS A 325 13.91 5.16 6.76
CA LYS A 325 14.92 4.74 5.75
C LYS A 325 14.32 4.53 4.35
N TYR A 326 13.17 3.85 4.24
CA TYR A 326 12.53 3.63 2.93
C TYR A 326 12.12 4.92 2.23
N PHE A 327 11.75 5.96 2.98
CA PHE A 327 11.33 7.25 2.43
C PHE A 327 12.54 8.14 2.15
N LYS A 328 13.58 8.09 3.02
CA LYS A 328 14.90 8.69 2.75
C LYS A 328 15.37 8.31 1.35
N GLU A 329 15.52 7.02 1.08
CA GLU A 329 15.97 6.49 -0.22
C GLU A 329 15.15 6.99 -1.42
N LYS A 330 13.85 7.29 -1.22
CA LYS A 330 12.99 7.83 -2.29
C LYS A 330 13.22 9.32 -2.57
N ILE A 331 13.60 10.11 -1.56
CA ILE A 331 13.71 11.57 -1.68
C ILE A 331 15.15 12.07 -1.84
N LYS A 332 16.17 11.28 -1.48
CA LYS A 332 17.60 11.67 -1.52
C LYS A 332 17.97 12.40 -2.80
N GLN A 333 17.68 11.77 -3.93
CA GLN A 333 18.06 12.24 -5.25
C GLN A 333 17.39 13.56 -5.64
N LEU A 334 16.12 13.73 -5.27
CA LEU A 334 15.44 15.01 -5.45
C LEU A 334 16.03 16.10 -4.53
N MET A 335 16.33 15.74 -3.28
CA MET A 335 16.88 16.68 -2.29
C MET A 335 18.27 17.16 -2.68
N ILE A 336 19.13 16.27 -3.17
CA ILE A 336 20.44 16.60 -3.74
C ILE A 336 20.28 17.65 -4.84
N TYR A 337 19.47 17.36 -5.87
CA TYR A 337 19.25 18.26 -7.00
C TYR A 337 18.70 19.63 -6.57
N LEU A 338 17.65 19.65 -5.74
CA LEU A 338 17.04 20.89 -5.25
C LEU A 338 17.98 21.68 -4.34
N LYS A 339 18.81 21.02 -3.54
CA LYS A 339 19.78 21.66 -2.65
C LYS A 339 20.90 22.34 -3.44
N ILE A 340 21.45 21.68 -4.45
CA ILE A 340 22.45 22.31 -5.33
C ILE A 340 21.86 23.57 -5.98
N ILE A 341 20.69 23.46 -6.63
CA ILE A 341 20.06 24.62 -7.28
C ILE A 341 19.75 25.75 -6.29
N SER A 342 19.31 25.40 -5.08
CA SER A 342 19.03 26.35 -4.00
C SER A 342 20.27 27.13 -3.55
N ASP A 343 21.41 26.43 -3.43
CA ASP A 343 22.67 27.04 -2.98
C ASP A 343 23.20 28.08 -3.96
N PHE A 344 23.02 27.83 -5.26
CA PHE A 344 23.45 28.72 -6.33
C PHE A 344 22.37 29.74 -6.77
N ASP A 345 21.45 30.14 -5.87
CA ASP A 345 20.38 31.13 -6.11
C ASP A 345 20.81 32.34 -6.98
N ILE A 346 20.06 32.61 -8.08
CA ILE A 346 20.29 33.74 -9.00
C ILE A 346 19.09 34.70 -8.97
N LYS A 347 19.25 35.84 -8.31
CA LYS A 347 18.29 36.95 -8.31
C LYS A 347 18.77 38.03 -9.29
N ASP A 348 18.25 37.99 -10.51
CA ASP A 348 18.39 39.03 -11.55
C ASP A 348 19.81 39.52 -11.87
N SER A 349 20.65 38.68 -12.50
CA SER A 349 21.89 38.98 -13.26
C SER A 349 22.98 39.94 -12.70
N GLU A 350 22.74 40.66 -11.60
CA GLU A 350 23.63 41.63 -10.97
C GLU A 350 23.86 41.31 -9.48
N ASP A 351 22.91 40.62 -8.81
CA ASP A 351 23.02 40.22 -7.40
C ASP A 351 23.13 38.70 -7.24
N TYR A 352 24.29 38.25 -7.69
CA TYR A 352 24.87 36.95 -7.44
C TYR A 352 24.93 36.59 -5.93
N ASN A 353 24.77 35.31 -5.55
CA ASN A 353 24.94 34.82 -4.19
C ASN A 353 26.43 34.83 -3.73
N LYS A 354 27.09 36.00 -3.80
CA LYS A 354 28.53 36.21 -3.56
C LYS A 354 28.96 35.69 -2.19
N LYS A 355 28.06 35.77 -1.21
CA LYS A 355 28.32 35.30 0.14
C LYS A 355 28.48 33.78 0.19
N PHE A 356 27.59 33.03 -0.46
CA PHE A 356 27.71 31.57 -0.54
C PHE A 356 28.96 31.16 -1.30
N VAL A 357 29.21 31.74 -2.48
CA VAL A 357 30.39 31.39 -3.29
C VAL A 357 31.70 31.74 -2.57
N ALA A 358 31.77 32.88 -1.88
CA ALA A 358 32.93 33.22 -1.07
C ALA A 358 33.13 32.24 0.10
N GLU A 359 32.05 31.75 0.72
CA GLU A 359 32.11 30.73 1.76
C GLU A 359 32.58 29.38 1.17
N LEU A 360 32.05 28.99 0.02
CA LEU A 360 32.42 27.75 -0.68
C LEU A 360 33.89 27.78 -1.12
N LYS A 361 34.35 28.88 -1.74
CA LYS A 361 35.76 29.12 -2.11
C LYS A 361 36.68 29.05 -0.89
N SER A 362 36.28 29.66 0.23
CA SER A 362 37.05 29.59 1.49
C SER A 362 37.15 28.17 2.04
N LYS A 363 36.09 27.37 1.94
CA LYS A 363 36.10 25.95 2.35
C LYS A 363 36.95 25.10 1.41
N TYR A 364 36.83 25.31 0.10
CA TYR A 364 37.61 24.60 -0.91
C TYR A 364 39.13 24.88 -0.78
N GLU A 365 39.51 26.13 -0.53
CA GLU A 365 40.90 26.51 -0.26
C GLU A 365 41.47 25.89 1.02
N LYS A 366 40.64 25.60 2.02
CA LYS A 366 41.06 24.85 3.21
C LYS A 366 41.21 23.37 2.90
N PHE A 367 40.25 22.79 2.17
CA PHE A 367 40.30 21.41 1.70
C PHE A 367 41.59 21.12 0.92
N LYS A 368 41.95 21.98 -0.05
CA LYS A 368 43.23 21.90 -0.81
C LYS A 368 44.50 21.94 0.06
N LYS A 369 44.43 22.53 1.26
CA LYS A 369 45.59 22.65 2.18
C LYS A 369 45.68 21.49 3.17
N GLU A 370 44.56 20.87 3.49
CA GLU A 370 44.47 19.78 4.46
C GLU A 370 44.77 18.42 3.80
N ASP A 371 44.35 18.22 2.54
CA ASP A 371 44.63 17.01 1.75
C ASP A 371 45.58 17.27 0.58
N LYS A 372 46.68 16.50 0.54
CA LYS A 372 47.80 16.68 -0.39
C LYS A 372 47.40 16.36 -1.84
N GLU A 373 47.43 17.36 -2.71
CA GLU A 373 47.63 17.36 -4.19
C GLU A 373 46.85 16.38 -5.11
N GLU A 374 46.14 15.35 -4.61
CA GLU A 374 45.51 14.30 -5.44
C GLU A 374 43.97 14.35 -5.53
N LEU A 375 43.27 15.12 -4.70
CA LEU A 375 41.79 15.20 -4.69
C LEU A 375 41.27 16.39 -5.52
N ASP A 376 40.22 16.17 -6.32
CA ASP A 376 39.66 17.15 -7.25
C ASP A 376 38.47 17.95 -6.67
N ILE A 377 37.85 18.83 -7.47
CA ILE A 377 36.67 19.60 -7.07
C ILE A 377 35.47 18.69 -6.74
N GLY A 378 35.37 17.53 -7.38
CA GLY A 378 34.32 16.55 -7.14
C GLY A 378 34.42 15.96 -5.74
N ASP A 379 35.62 15.56 -5.30
CA ASP A 379 35.85 15.04 -3.95
C ASP A 379 35.43 16.04 -2.86
N PHE A 380 35.79 17.32 -3.04
CA PHE A 380 35.38 18.40 -2.14
C PHE A 380 33.86 18.53 -2.07
N LEU A 381 33.18 18.56 -3.22
CA LEU A 381 31.73 18.73 -3.27
C LEU A 381 31.01 17.51 -2.67
N VAL A 382 31.55 16.30 -2.84
CA VAL A 382 31.06 15.09 -2.17
C VAL A 382 31.09 15.26 -0.66
N GLU A 383 32.24 15.62 -0.09
CA GLU A 383 32.36 15.80 1.36
C GLU A 383 31.44 16.92 1.87
N TYR A 384 31.45 18.06 1.18
CA TYR A 384 30.64 19.22 1.52
C TYR A 384 29.16 18.88 1.59
N TYR A 385 28.61 18.26 0.54
CA TYR A 385 27.18 17.96 0.46
C TYR A 385 26.77 16.77 1.33
N CYS A 386 27.66 15.81 1.57
CA CYS A 386 27.43 14.75 2.57
C CYS A 386 27.25 15.32 3.98
N ASP A 387 28.07 16.29 4.40
CA ASP A 387 27.91 16.94 5.71
C ASP A 387 26.64 17.79 5.78
N GLN A 388 26.39 18.61 4.75
CA GLN A 388 25.20 19.47 4.70
C GLN A 388 23.88 18.67 4.73
N MET A 389 23.85 17.48 4.16
CA MET A 389 22.67 16.63 4.06
C MET A 389 22.74 15.37 4.92
N LYS A 390 23.55 15.37 5.98
CA LYS A 390 23.79 14.19 6.83
C LYS A 390 22.53 13.53 7.40
N ASN A 391 21.47 14.30 7.66
CA ASN A 391 20.20 13.77 8.19
C ASN A 391 19.43 12.89 7.18
N LEU A 392 19.81 12.94 5.89
CA LEU A 392 19.26 12.10 4.83
C LEU A 392 20.14 10.88 4.52
N ASP A 393 21.27 10.69 5.22
CA ASP A 393 22.24 9.61 4.99
C ASP A 393 22.76 9.60 3.53
N ILE A 394 23.06 10.76 2.96
CA ILE A 394 23.62 10.90 1.60
C ILE A 394 25.02 10.30 1.54
N THR A 395 25.25 9.46 0.52
CA THR A 395 26.56 8.85 0.24
C THR A 395 27.23 9.48 -0.98
N ALA A 396 28.54 9.28 -1.13
CA ALA A 396 29.27 9.71 -2.33
C ALA A 396 28.62 9.19 -3.63
N LYS A 397 28.23 7.91 -3.63
CA LYS A 397 27.51 7.29 -4.75
C LYS A 397 26.19 8.00 -5.08
N ASP A 398 25.44 8.45 -4.07
CA ASP A 398 24.19 9.16 -4.31
C ASP A 398 24.44 10.49 -5.06
N LEU A 399 25.57 11.16 -4.80
CA LEU A 399 25.96 12.43 -5.44
C LEU A 399 26.53 12.23 -6.85
N GLU A 400 27.27 11.15 -7.09
CA GLU A 400 27.79 10.74 -8.41
C GLU A 400 26.68 10.39 -9.40
N ASP A 401 25.58 9.77 -8.94
CA ASP A 401 24.51 9.26 -9.82
C ASP A 401 23.72 10.39 -10.55
N ILE A 402 23.65 11.60 -9.98
CA ILE A 402 22.81 12.69 -10.47
C ILE A 402 23.51 14.03 -10.64
N THR A 403 24.44 14.39 -9.75
CA THR A 403 24.84 15.80 -9.61
C THR A 403 26.24 16.11 -10.09
N PHE A 404 27.21 15.21 -9.97
CA PHE A 404 28.58 15.51 -10.41
C PHE A 404 28.87 14.99 -11.81
N ASP A 405 28.06 15.42 -12.78
CA ASP A 405 28.49 15.31 -14.18
C ASP A 405 29.61 16.32 -14.47
N GLU A 406 30.38 16.03 -15.53
CA GLU A 406 31.53 16.85 -15.93
C GLU A 406 31.13 18.32 -16.11
N ASP A 407 29.92 18.57 -16.65
CA ASP A 407 29.37 19.92 -16.84
C ASP A 407 29.20 20.66 -15.49
N LEU A 408 28.61 20.04 -14.45
CA LEU A 408 28.46 20.70 -13.15
C LEU A 408 29.83 20.96 -12.53
N LEU A 409 30.70 19.96 -12.54
CA LEU A 409 32.02 20.04 -11.91
C LEU A 409 32.85 21.15 -12.55
N SER A 410 32.91 21.21 -13.88
CA SER A 410 33.63 22.26 -14.60
C SER A 410 33.03 23.64 -14.29
N GLY A 411 31.69 23.74 -14.28
CA GLY A 411 31.02 25.00 -13.98
C GLY A 411 31.26 25.51 -12.57
N VAL A 412 31.31 24.62 -11.58
CA VAL A 412 31.65 24.97 -10.19
C VAL A 412 33.14 25.30 -10.04
N GLU A 413 34.02 24.58 -10.72
CA GLU A 413 35.46 24.88 -10.72
C GLU A 413 35.73 26.29 -11.28
N GLU A 414 35.19 26.62 -12.45
CA GLU A 414 35.26 27.96 -13.04
C GLU A 414 34.71 29.03 -12.08
N THR A 415 33.58 28.73 -11.42
CA THR A 415 32.95 29.62 -10.41
C THR A 415 33.86 29.93 -9.22
N LEU A 416 34.68 28.97 -8.81
CA LEU A 416 35.57 29.10 -7.66
C LEU A 416 36.90 29.76 -8.05
N GLU A 417 37.36 29.55 -9.28
CA GLU A 417 38.61 30.13 -9.80
C GLU A 417 38.46 31.58 -10.24
N GLU A 418 37.36 31.95 -10.91
CA GLU A 418 37.15 33.30 -11.42
C GLU A 418 36.58 34.27 -10.37
N ASP A 419 37.01 35.53 -10.41
CA ASP A 419 36.54 36.57 -9.48
C ASP A 419 35.22 37.24 -9.92
N TYR A 420 34.65 36.87 -11.09
CA TYR A 420 33.56 37.64 -11.74
C TYR A 420 32.29 36.87 -12.18
N GLY A 421 32.11 35.56 -11.91
CA GLY A 421 30.85 34.87 -12.26
C GLY A 421 30.70 33.40 -11.79
N ILE A 422 29.44 32.90 -11.79
CA ILE A 422 28.99 31.51 -11.51
C ILE A 422 28.69 31.04 -12.92
N TYR A 423 29.39 30.02 -13.36
CA TYR A 423 29.16 29.37 -14.63
C TYR A 423 28.49 28.01 -14.38
N LEU A 424 27.30 28.03 -13.77
CA LEU A 424 26.52 26.79 -13.71
C LEU A 424 25.96 26.45 -15.09
N PRO A 425 26.02 25.18 -15.52
CA PRO A 425 25.36 24.74 -16.73
C PRO A 425 23.87 25.05 -16.71
N GLU A 426 23.28 25.25 -17.89
CA GLU A 426 21.85 25.55 -18.05
C GLU A 426 20.93 24.51 -17.38
N THR A 427 21.38 23.26 -17.27
CA THR A 427 20.68 22.14 -16.64
C THR A 427 20.50 22.32 -15.11
N TYR A 428 21.42 23.05 -14.46
CA TYR A 428 21.39 23.37 -13.02
C TYR A 428 20.92 24.81 -12.77
N SER A 429 20.38 25.47 -13.80
CA SER A 429 19.87 26.83 -13.68
C SER A 429 18.51 26.85 -12.97
N LEU A 430 18.44 27.59 -11.85
CA LEU A 430 17.20 27.91 -11.15
C LEU A 430 16.13 28.46 -12.12
N LYS A 431 16.55 29.31 -13.07
CA LYS A 431 15.67 29.91 -14.07
C LYS A 431 15.05 28.87 -14.98
N ASN A 432 15.84 27.90 -15.43
CA ASN A 432 15.36 26.85 -16.32
C ASN A 432 14.44 25.88 -15.58
N LEU A 433 14.77 25.51 -14.34
CA LEU A 433 13.87 24.77 -13.45
C LEU A 433 12.52 25.49 -13.29
N TYR A 434 12.56 26.80 -12.97
CA TYR A 434 11.35 27.60 -12.80
C TYR A 434 10.50 27.68 -14.09
N LEU A 435 11.14 27.92 -15.24
CA LEU A 435 10.46 27.97 -16.54
C LEU A 435 9.85 26.63 -16.94
N TYR A 436 10.54 25.53 -16.65
CA TYR A 436 10.03 24.18 -16.87
C TYR A 436 8.80 23.90 -15.99
N LEU A 437 8.87 24.23 -14.70
CA LEU A 437 7.75 24.09 -13.77
C LEU A 437 6.52 24.91 -14.19
N ILE A 438 6.71 26.15 -14.67
CA ILE A 438 5.63 26.96 -15.26
C ILE A 438 5.02 26.22 -16.46
N GLY A 439 5.84 25.66 -17.33
CA GLY A 439 5.41 24.91 -18.50
C GLY A 439 4.45 23.77 -18.19
N ILE A 440 4.90 22.88 -17.31
CA ILE A 440 4.16 21.65 -17.00
C ILE A 440 2.98 21.86 -16.04
N ASN A 441 2.97 22.96 -15.26
CA ASN A 441 1.91 23.22 -14.27
C ASN A 441 0.87 24.24 -14.74
N ILE A 442 1.22 25.11 -15.70
CA ILE A 442 0.33 26.17 -16.22
C ILE A 442 0.08 25.98 -17.72
N ALA A 443 1.13 25.95 -18.55
CA ALA A 443 0.99 26.03 -20.00
C ALA A 443 0.34 24.78 -20.62
N GLU A 444 0.77 23.57 -20.20
CA GLU A 444 0.21 22.29 -20.67
C GLU A 444 -1.29 22.10 -20.37
N PRO A 445 -1.77 22.32 -19.12
CA PRO A 445 -3.21 22.29 -18.83
C PRO A 445 -4.03 23.27 -19.67
N LEU A 446 -3.53 24.51 -19.86
CA LEU A 446 -4.22 25.52 -20.66
C LEU A 446 -4.31 25.12 -22.14
N LEU A 447 -3.25 24.52 -22.71
CA LEU A 447 -3.28 23.99 -24.07
C LEU A 447 -4.25 22.82 -24.23
N THR A 448 -4.37 21.96 -23.23
CA THR A 448 -5.33 20.84 -23.22
C THR A 448 -6.76 21.35 -23.23
N VAL A 449 -7.07 22.34 -22.39
CA VAL A 449 -8.38 23.02 -22.38
C VAL A 449 -8.66 23.69 -23.73
N LYS A 450 -7.67 24.39 -24.31
CA LYS A 450 -7.80 24.99 -25.65
C LYS A 450 -8.13 23.95 -26.73
N LYS A 451 -7.43 22.81 -26.76
CA LYS A 451 -7.69 21.70 -27.70
C LYS A 451 -9.10 21.09 -27.54
N ILE A 452 -9.62 21.06 -26.32
CA ILE A 452 -10.97 20.55 -26.02
C ILE A 452 -12.05 21.55 -26.45
N LEU A 453 -11.84 22.83 -26.15
CA LEU A 453 -12.82 23.90 -26.38
C LEU A 453 -12.84 24.41 -27.83
N PHE A 454 -11.70 24.44 -28.52
CA PHE A 454 -11.53 25.04 -29.84
C PHE A 454 -11.12 23.99 -30.88
N LYS A 455 -11.94 22.95 -31.07
CA LYS A 455 -11.70 21.88 -32.05
C LYS A 455 -11.63 22.35 -33.52
N GLU A 456 -12.01 23.59 -33.83
CA GLU A 456 -11.99 24.15 -35.18
C GLU A 456 -11.33 25.55 -35.23
N GLU A 457 -10.42 25.69 -36.20
CA GLU A 457 -9.78 26.90 -36.75
C GLU A 457 -9.25 27.98 -35.80
N THR A 458 -7.92 28.06 -35.66
CA THR A 458 -7.26 29.33 -35.31
C THR A 458 -6.68 29.98 -36.56
N LYS A 459 -7.49 30.84 -37.21
CA LYS A 459 -6.98 31.92 -38.05
C LYS A 459 -6.30 32.97 -37.16
N ARG A 460 -5.04 33.27 -37.52
CA ARG A 460 -4.22 34.48 -37.23
C ARG A 460 -4.71 35.38 -36.10
N ILE A 461 -3.98 35.36 -34.98
CA ILE A 461 -3.89 36.51 -34.07
C ILE A 461 -2.41 36.90 -34.03
N GLU A 462 -2.07 38.01 -34.67
CA GLU A 462 -0.74 38.62 -34.63
C GLU A 462 -0.66 39.57 -33.43
N LYS A 463 0.11 39.23 -32.38
CA LYS A 463 0.64 40.23 -31.42
C LYS A 463 1.78 39.69 -30.53
N LYS A 464 3.01 39.85 -31.01
CA LYS A 464 4.30 39.51 -30.38
C LYS A 464 4.32 39.71 -28.85
N SER A 465 4.22 38.61 -28.13
CA SER A 465 4.42 38.47 -26.69
C SER A 465 5.29 37.23 -26.41
N ILE A 466 6.04 37.17 -25.30
CA ILE A 466 6.79 35.95 -24.89
C ILE A 466 5.85 34.74 -24.78
N TYR A 467 4.59 34.99 -24.43
CA TYR A 467 3.53 33.99 -24.40
C TYR A 467 3.22 33.44 -25.80
N ASP A 468 3.39 34.20 -26.88
CA ASP A 468 3.13 33.68 -28.22
C ASP A 468 4.11 32.55 -28.60
N LYS A 469 5.37 32.63 -28.15
CA LYS A 469 6.37 31.57 -28.37
C LYS A 469 6.13 30.34 -27.50
N LEU A 470 5.62 30.50 -26.28
CA LEU A 470 5.26 29.38 -25.41
C LEU A 470 3.93 28.71 -25.79
N PHE A 471 2.97 29.44 -26.38
CA PHE A 471 1.60 28.95 -26.56
C PHE A 471 1.23 28.56 -28.01
N PHE A 472 2.01 28.94 -29.03
CA PHE A 472 1.55 28.81 -30.42
C PHE A 472 2.40 27.97 -31.36
N GLU A 473 3.63 27.58 -31.01
CA GLU A 473 4.42 26.66 -31.84
C GLU A 473 5.08 25.55 -31.02
N THR A 474 4.89 24.32 -31.49
CA THR A 474 5.54 23.06 -31.08
C THR A 474 5.18 22.45 -29.72
N ASP A 475 5.34 21.12 -29.69
CA ASP A 475 5.32 20.27 -28.50
C ASP A 475 6.14 20.93 -27.37
N LEU A 476 5.45 21.36 -26.30
CA LEU A 476 6.05 22.10 -25.18
C LEU A 476 7.19 21.32 -24.54
N GLU A 477 7.03 20.00 -24.43
CA GLU A 477 8.06 19.11 -23.90
C GLU A 477 9.30 19.14 -24.81
N ALA A 478 9.08 19.06 -26.12
CA ALA A 478 10.16 19.20 -27.11
C ALA A 478 10.80 20.60 -27.10
N TYR A 479 10.02 21.67 -26.88
CA TYR A 479 10.53 23.03 -26.75
C TYR A 479 11.39 23.17 -25.50
N TYR A 480 10.95 22.66 -24.35
CA TYR A 480 11.72 22.72 -23.12
C TYR A 480 12.98 21.85 -23.21
N LYS A 481 12.85 20.62 -23.71
CA LYS A 481 14.00 19.74 -24.00
C LYS A 481 15.01 20.43 -24.92
N LYS A 482 14.54 21.04 -26.01
CA LYS A 482 15.37 21.71 -27.03
C LYS A 482 15.80 23.12 -26.64
N LYS A 483 15.34 23.75 -25.56
CA LYS A 483 15.71 25.16 -25.28
C LYS A 483 16.31 25.37 -23.89
N LEU A 484 16.01 24.47 -22.96
CA LEU A 484 16.53 24.54 -21.59
C LEU A 484 17.62 23.48 -21.34
N PHE A 485 17.78 22.51 -22.24
CA PHE A 485 18.65 21.34 -22.06
C PHE A 485 19.35 20.93 -23.37
N GLU A 486 19.69 21.91 -24.24
CA GLU A 486 20.04 21.72 -25.67
C GLU A 486 21.06 20.62 -26.00
N GLU A 487 21.92 20.20 -25.06
CA GLU A 487 23.02 19.26 -25.34
C GLU A 487 23.09 18.02 -24.42
N ASN A 488 22.23 17.88 -23.40
CA ASN A 488 22.30 16.80 -22.40
C ASN A 488 20.95 16.09 -22.16
N GLU A 489 20.52 15.30 -23.15
CA GLU A 489 19.23 14.60 -23.15
C GLU A 489 19.06 13.59 -22.00
N ASP A 490 20.14 12.93 -21.58
CA ASP A 490 20.08 11.93 -20.52
C ASP A 490 19.94 12.58 -19.15
N HIS A 491 20.64 13.69 -18.89
CA HIS A 491 20.44 14.49 -17.68
C HIS A 491 19.02 15.08 -17.62
N TYR A 492 18.50 15.60 -18.74
CA TYR A 492 17.11 16.07 -18.83
C TYR A 492 16.11 14.98 -18.40
N LYS A 493 16.24 13.75 -18.91
CA LYS A 493 15.36 12.63 -18.53
C LYS A 493 15.43 12.32 -17.03
N LYS A 494 16.63 12.38 -16.43
CA LYS A 494 16.83 12.18 -14.99
C LYS A 494 16.09 13.27 -14.19
N VAL A 495 16.31 14.54 -14.52
CA VAL A 495 15.70 15.69 -13.84
C VAL A 495 14.18 15.67 -13.93
N ILE A 496 13.62 15.40 -15.11
CA ILE A 496 12.17 15.29 -15.29
C ILE A 496 11.59 14.17 -14.44
N LYS A 497 12.28 13.03 -14.38
CA LYS A 497 11.86 11.92 -13.53
C LYS A 497 11.80 12.33 -12.06
N LEU A 498 12.80 13.06 -11.55
CA LEU A 498 12.82 13.57 -10.17
C LEU A 498 11.65 14.53 -9.91
N ILE A 499 11.50 15.56 -10.75
CA ILE A 499 10.49 16.62 -10.57
C ILE A 499 9.06 16.09 -10.75
N SER A 500 8.88 15.00 -11.51
CA SER A 500 7.57 14.34 -11.65
C SER A 500 7.06 13.73 -10.35
N LEU A 501 7.95 13.49 -9.37
CA LEU A 501 7.67 12.82 -8.09
C LEU A 501 7.04 11.42 -8.25
N ASN A 502 7.06 10.82 -9.45
CA ASN A 502 6.47 9.51 -9.72
C ASN A 502 7.18 8.39 -8.95
N ASP A 503 8.47 8.54 -8.65
CA ASP A 503 9.22 7.60 -7.81
C ASP A 503 8.73 7.62 -6.33
N LEU A 504 7.98 8.66 -5.93
CA LEU A 504 7.35 8.75 -4.60
C LEU A 504 6.01 8.02 -4.52
N THR A 505 5.50 7.48 -5.63
CA THR A 505 4.25 6.70 -5.62
C THR A 505 4.35 5.49 -4.68
N GLU A 506 3.21 5.18 -4.06
CA GLU A 506 3.01 4.04 -3.18
C GLU A 506 2.90 2.77 -4.01
N LYS A 507 3.54 1.69 -3.52
CA LYS A 507 3.49 0.39 -4.18
C LYS A 507 2.14 -0.25 -3.88
N VAL A 508 1.32 -0.42 -4.92
CA VAL A 508 0.02 -1.07 -4.82
C VAL A 508 -0.02 -2.27 -5.75
N ASP A 509 -0.45 -3.43 -5.25
CA ASP A 509 -0.65 -4.61 -6.09
C ASP A 509 -1.82 -4.36 -7.06
N ASN A 510 -1.48 -4.18 -8.33
CA ASN A 510 -2.40 -3.98 -9.44
C ASN A 510 -2.43 -5.19 -10.40
N SER A 511 -2.02 -6.37 -9.93
CA SER A 511 -2.03 -7.58 -10.74
C SER A 511 -3.45 -7.93 -11.22
N LEU A 512 -3.53 -8.37 -12.47
CA LEU A 512 -4.75 -8.90 -13.08
C LEU A 512 -4.48 -10.35 -13.41
N THR A 513 -5.22 -11.26 -12.79
CA THR A 513 -5.02 -12.70 -13.00
C THR A 513 -6.33 -13.39 -13.35
N TYR A 514 -6.25 -14.37 -14.24
CA TYR A 514 -7.39 -15.20 -14.61
C TYR A 514 -6.95 -16.66 -14.59
N LYS A 515 -7.56 -17.45 -13.70
CA LYS A 515 -7.28 -18.90 -13.59
C LYS A 515 -8.53 -19.60 -13.08
N ASN A 516 -8.79 -20.80 -13.59
CA ASN A 516 -9.94 -21.64 -13.18
C ASN A 516 -11.27 -20.86 -13.21
N LYS A 517 -11.51 -20.09 -14.28
CA LYS A 517 -12.70 -19.23 -14.45
C LYS A 517 -12.86 -18.08 -13.45
N ILE A 518 -11.87 -17.85 -12.59
CA ILE A 518 -11.88 -16.75 -11.63
C ILE A 518 -10.99 -15.62 -12.15
N LEU A 519 -11.57 -14.42 -12.29
CA LEU A 519 -10.83 -13.19 -12.55
C LEU A 519 -10.55 -12.49 -11.22
N LYS A 520 -9.29 -12.18 -10.97
CA LYS A 520 -8.85 -11.35 -9.83
C LYS A 520 -8.28 -10.04 -10.33
N ILE A 521 -8.84 -8.95 -9.82
CA ILE A 521 -8.36 -7.58 -10.03
C ILE A 521 -7.79 -7.12 -8.69
N ALA A 522 -6.48 -7.34 -8.50
CA ALA A 522 -5.85 -7.11 -7.21
C ALA A 522 -6.01 -5.66 -6.76
N LYS A 523 -5.90 -4.69 -7.69
CA LYS A 523 -6.01 -3.25 -7.43
C LYS A 523 -7.22 -2.87 -6.56
N TYR A 524 -8.35 -3.54 -6.76
CA TYR A 524 -9.60 -3.29 -6.04
C TYR A 524 -10.03 -4.47 -5.13
N ASP A 525 -9.14 -5.43 -4.93
CA ASP A 525 -9.39 -6.69 -4.21
C ASP A 525 -10.65 -7.43 -4.70
N LEU A 526 -10.91 -7.35 -6.01
CA LEU A 526 -12.07 -8.01 -6.60
C LEU A 526 -11.72 -9.42 -7.01
N VAL A 527 -12.57 -10.35 -6.61
CA VAL A 527 -12.57 -11.73 -7.07
C VAL A 527 -13.93 -11.99 -7.71
N ILE A 528 -13.90 -12.39 -8.99
CA ILE A 528 -15.11 -12.58 -9.79
C ILE A 528 -15.05 -13.99 -10.38
N ASN A 529 -15.98 -14.84 -9.94
CA ASN A 529 -16.22 -16.12 -10.58
C ASN A 529 -17.09 -15.89 -11.82
N LEU A 530 -16.50 -16.06 -13.01
CA LEU A 530 -17.21 -15.78 -14.26
C LEU A 530 -18.43 -16.69 -14.46
N GLU A 531 -18.40 -17.93 -13.98
CA GLU A 531 -19.52 -18.86 -14.13
C GLU A 531 -20.72 -18.47 -13.26
N GLU A 532 -20.48 -18.05 -12.02
CA GLU A 532 -21.51 -17.52 -11.12
C GLU A 532 -22.17 -16.25 -11.69
N GLU A 533 -21.40 -15.44 -12.42
CA GLU A 533 -21.91 -14.26 -13.15
C GLU A 533 -22.57 -14.61 -14.49
N GLY A 534 -22.68 -15.89 -14.84
CA GLY A 534 -23.29 -16.36 -16.08
C GLY A 534 -22.48 -15.98 -17.34
N ILE A 535 -21.16 -15.83 -17.20
CA ILE A 535 -20.19 -15.55 -18.26
C ILE A 535 -19.50 -16.87 -18.63
N LYS A 536 -19.88 -17.44 -19.77
CA LYS A 536 -19.28 -18.68 -20.29
C LYS A 536 -18.29 -18.37 -21.40
N LEU A 537 -17.01 -18.61 -21.15
CA LEU A 537 -15.94 -18.42 -22.13
C LEU A 537 -15.56 -19.78 -22.76
N ASN A 538 -15.40 -19.80 -24.08
CA ASN A 538 -14.78 -20.92 -24.80
C ASN A 538 -13.27 -20.67 -24.93
N ASP A 539 -12.52 -21.65 -25.44
CA ASP A 539 -11.06 -21.60 -25.53
C ASP A 539 -10.54 -20.35 -26.26
N PHE A 540 -11.25 -19.90 -27.31
CA PHE A 540 -10.91 -18.68 -28.03
C PHE A 540 -11.12 -17.43 -27.16
N HIS A 541 -12.25 -17.32 -26.46
CA HIS A 541 -12.51 -16.21 -25.54
C HIS A 541 -11.52 -16.18 -24.37
N GLU A 542 -11.15 -17.34 -23.83
CA GLU A 542 -10.13 -17.44 -22.78
C GLU A 542 -8.74 -17.01 -23.26
N SER A 543 -8.39 -17.36 -24.50
CA SER A 543 -7.14 -16.94 -25.13
C SER A 543 -7.09 -15.42 -25.32
N ILE A 544 -8.22 -14.79 -25.69
CA ILE A 544 -8.35 -13.33 -25.74
C ILE A 544 -8.17 -12.73 -24.34
N LEU A 545 -8.92 -13.21 -23.34
CA LEU A 545 -8.88 -12.64 -21.99
C LEU A 545 -7.49 -12.79 -21.37
N THR A 546 -6.87 -13.97 -21.48
CA THR A 546 -5.53 -14.23 -20.95
C THR A 546 -4.48 -13.34 -21.62
N SER A 547 -4.52 -13.21 -22.95
CA SER A 547 -3.62 -12.32 -23.68
C SER A 547 -3.86 -10.86 -23.30
N LEU A 548 -5.13 -10.45 -23.18
CA LEU A 548 -5.50 -9.07 -22.82
C LEU A 548 -5.04 -8.70 -21.41
N LEU A 549 -5.12 -9.60 -20.43
CA LEU A 549 -4.65 -9.33 -19.06
C LEU A 549 -3.12 -9.18 -18.98
N LYS A 550 -2.39 -9.90 -19.85
CA LYS A 550 -0.93 -9.84 -19.96
C LYS A 550 -0.46 -8.61 -20.74
N GLU A 551 -1.02 -8.39 -21.93
CA GLU A 551 -0.57 -7.35 -22.88
C GLU A 551 -1.28 -6.01 -22.68
N LYS A 552 -2.35 -5.97 -21.87
CA LYS A 552 -3.26 -4.82 -21.60
C LYS A 552 -4.03 -4.30 -22.82
N ILE A 553 -3.50 -4.53 -24.02
CA ILE A 553 -4.04 -4.12 -25.31
C ILE A 553 -3.97 -5.32 -26.25
N ILE A 554 -5.04 -5.53 -27.04
CA ILE A 554 -5.05 -6.51 -28.13
C ILE A 554 -5.27 -5.76 -29.45
N THR A 555 -4.34 -5.91 -30.38
CA THR A 555 -4.42 -5.37 -31.74
C THR A 555 -5.26 -6.25 -32.67
N ASN A 556 -5.64 -5.73 -33.84
CA ASN A 556 -6.34 -6.53 -34.84
C ASN A 556 -5.52 -7.75 -35.29
N ASN A 557 -4.21 -7.56 -35.50
CA ASN A 557 -3.30 -8.63 -35.91
C ASN A 557 -3.20 -9.69 -34.82
N LYS A 558 -3.03 -9.28 -33.55
CA LYS A 558 -3.02 -10.22 -32.43
C LYS A 558 -4.34 -10.97 -32.30
N LEU A 559 -5.48 -10.28 -32.40
CA LEU A 559 -6.79 -10.92 -32.32
C LEU A 559 -6.98 -11.97 -33.43
N LYS A 560 -6.55 -11.67 -34.66
CA LYS A 560 -6.55 -12.63 -35.76
C LYS A 560 -5.65 -13.82 -35.46
N SER A 561 -4.44 -13.59 -34.92
CA SER A 561 -3.52 -14.68 -34.56
C SER A 561 -4.10 -15.66 -33.53
N LEU A 562 -4.83 -15.14 -32.53
CA LEU A 562 -5.51 -15.97 -31.53
C LEU A 562 -6.64 -16.83 -32.12
N GLY A 563 -7.13 -16.48 -33.32
CA GLY A 563 -8.23 -17.14 -34.00
C GLY A 563 -7.83 -17.84 -35.30
N GLU A 564 -6.54 -18.05 -35.56
CA GLU A 564 -6.03 -18.63 -36.82
C GLU A 564 -6.65 -19.98 -37.17
N ASN A 565 -6.99 -20.77 -36.15
CA ASN A 565 -7.62 -22.09 -36.31
C ASN A 565 -9.14 -22.03 -36.57
N LEU A 566 -9.73 -20.83 -36.63
CA LEU A 566 -11.17 -20.64 -36.85
C LEU A 566 -11.46 -20.22 -38.28
N THR A 567 -12.55 -20.75 -38.84
CA THR A 567 -13.09 -20.19 -40.09
C THR A 567 -13.53 -18.74 -39.89
N GLU A 568 -13.49 -17.92 -40.93
CA GLU A 568 -13.88 -16.50 -40.86
C GLU A 568 -15.30 -16.30 -40.30
N LYS A 569 -16.24 -17.17 -40.68
CA LYS A 569 -17.62 -17.15 -40.16
C LYS A 569 -17.66 -17.45 -38.66
N THR A 570 -16.90 -18.44 -38.20
CA THR A 570 -16.83 -18.80 -36.77
C THR A 570 -16.11 -17.71 -35.97
N PHE A 571 -15.01 -17.17 -36.49
CA PHE A 571 -14.26 -16.07 -35.88
C PHE A 571 -15.15 -14.85 -35.64
N ASN A 572 -15.88 -14.39 -36.67
CA ASN A 572 -16.77 -13.24 -36.57
C ASN A 572 -17.92 -13.49 -35.58
N LYS A 573 -18.48 -14.72 -35.58
CA LYS A 573 -19.51 -15.12 -34.61
C LYS A 573 -18.98 -15.06 -33.17
N TYR A 574 -17.82 -15.68 -32.90
CA TYR A 574 -17.23 -15.70 -31.56
C TYR A 574 -16.79 -14.31 -31.10
N LYS A 575 -16.17 -13.51 -31.97
CA LYS A 575 -15.86 -12.11 -31.69
C LYS A 575 -17.11 -11.31 -31.27
N SER A 576 -18.23 -11.47 -32.00
CA SER A 576 -19.48 -10.82 -31.63
C SER A 576 -20.05 -11.31 -30.30
N ILE A 577 -19.93 -12.59 -29.98
CA ILE A 577 -20.40 -13.17 -28.71
C ILE A 577 -19.55 -12.64 -27.56
N PHE A 578 -18.23 -12.61 -27.72
CA PHE A 578 -17.30 -12.09 -26.72
C PHE A 578 -17.61 -10.64 -26.37
N ASN A 579 -17.88 -9.79 -27.36
CA ASN A 579 -18.27 -8.39 -27.12
C ASN A 579 -19.57 -8.29 -26.28
N LYS A 580 -20.66 -8.92 -26.78
CA LYS A 580 -22.00 -8.74 -26.19
C LYS A 580 -22.22 -9.47 -24.86
N THR A 581 -21.55 -10.62 -24.67
CA THR A 581 -21.84 -11.51 -23.54
C THR A 581 -20.63 -11.79 -22.66
N GLY A 582 -19.41 -11.63 -23.18
CA GLY A 582 -18.19 -11.66 -22.39
C GLY A 582 -17.92 -10.29 -21.76
N VAL A 583 -17.56 -9.31 -22.59
CA VAL A 583 -17.12 -7.98 -22.17
C VAL A 583 -18.23 -7.21 -21.48
N ASP A 584 -19.41 -7.05 -22.09
CA ASP A 584 -20.51 -6.27 -21.50
C ASP A 584 -20.94 -6.80 -20.13
N LYS A 585 -21.06 -8.13 -19.99
CA LYS A 585 -21.42 -8.75 -18.71
C LYS A 585 -20.30 -8.62 -17.69
N LEU A 586 -19.04 -8.81 -18.11
CA LEU A 586 -17.88 -8.68 -17.23
C LEU A 586 -17.75 -7.26 -16.69
N ASN A 587 -17.88 -6.24 -17.56
CA ASN A 587 -17.89 -4.84 -17.17
C ASN A 587 -18.99 -4.56 -16.14
N LYS A 588 -20.22 -5.05 -16.37
CA LYS A 588 -21.34 -4.91 -15.42
C LYS A 588 -21.07 -5.61 -14.07
N ALA A 589 -20.54 -6.83 -14.10
CA ALA A 589 -20.20 -7.58 -12.90
C ALA A 589 -19.14 -6.87 -12.06
N ILE A 590 -18.09 -6.34 -12.70
CA ILE A 590 -17.04 -5.56 -12.04
C ILE A 590 -17.61 -4.29 -11.41
N ILE A 591 -18.41 -3.51 -12.15
CA ILE A 591 -19.04 -2.29 -11.62
C ILE A 591 -19.94 -2.60 -10.42
N ARG A 592 -20.75 -3.66 -10.50
CA ARG A 592 -21.59 -4.10 -9.39
C ARG A 592 -20.76 -4.47 -8.16
N LYS A 593 -19.70 -5.26 -8.33
CA LYS A 593 -18.81 -5.67 -7.24
C LYS A 593 -18.07 -4.49 -6.61
N LEU A 594 -17.63 -3.53 -7.42
CA LEU A 594 -17.02 -2.27 -6.93
C LEU A 594 -17.98 -1.47 -6.04
N ARG A 595 -19.27 -1.44 -6.40
CA ARG A 595 -20.33 -0.81 -5.59
C ARG A 595 -20.53 -1.53 -4.26
N GLU A 596 -20.63 -2.86 -4.29
CA GLU A 596 -20.76 -3.69 -3.09
C GLU A 596 -19.58 -3.51 -2.12
N SER A 597 -18.37 -3.24 -2.64
CA SER A 597 -17.16 -3.04 -1.84
C SER A 597 -16.89 -1.60 -1.37
N ASN A 598 -17.82 -0.65 -1.53
CA ASN A 598 -17.63 0.79 -1.22
C ASN A 598 -16.42 1.47 -1.92
N ASN A 599 -15.92 0.92 -3.03
CA ASN A 599 -14.76 1.46 -3.78
C ASN A 599 -15.14 2.58 -4.78
N LEU A 600 -16.16 3.38 -4.45
CA LEU A 600 -16.82 4.29 -5.37
C LEU A 600 -16.12 5.64 -5.51
N LYS A 601 -15.04 5.66 -6.28
CA LYS A 601 -14.54 6.86 -7.00
C LYS A 601 -14.43 6.67 -8.52
N MET A 602 -14.98 5.57 -9.06
CA MET A 602 -15.12 5.40 -10.51
C MET A 602 -16.46 6.00 -10.96
N GLU A 603 -16.44 6.83 -11.99
CA GLU A 603 -17.66 7.34 -12.61
C GLU A 603 -18.50 6.15 -13.17
N GLU A 604 -19.83 6.25 -13.10
CA GLU A 604 -20.77 5.16 -13.43
C GLU A 604 -20.66 4.56 -14.85
N LYS A 605 -19.78 5.13 -15.70
CA LYS A 605 -19.62 4.79 -17.12
C LYS A 605 -18.29 4.10 -17.45
N GLU A 606 -17.47 3.78 -16.45
CA GLU A 606 -16.13 3.25 -16.73
C GLU A 606 -16.11 1.75 -16.95
N GLU A 607 -15.80 1.36 -18.20
CA GLU A 607 -15.61 -0.04 -18.60
C GLU A 607 -14.23 -0.57 -18.19
N PHE A 608 -14.18 -1.81 -17.70
CA PHE A 608 -12.93 -2.53 -17.43
C PHE A 608 -12.21 -2.87 -18.74
N ILE A 609 -12.92 -3.44 -19.71
CA ILE A 609 -12.45 -3.63 -21.07
C ILE A 609 -13.20 -2.66 -21.97
N LYS A 610 -12.45 -1.75 -22.60
CA LYS A 610 -12.94 -0.86 -23.66
C LYS A 610 -12.88 -1.59 -24.99
N ILE A 611 -13.98 -1.53 -25.74
CA ILE A 611 -14.07 -2.03 -27.12
C ILE A 611 -13.99 -0.83 -28.07
N ARG A 612 -13.15 -0.91 -29.11
CA ARG A 612 -13.17 0.11 -30.15
C ARG A 612 -14.37 -0.08 -31.08
N HIS A 613 -15.27 0.89 -31.11
CA HIS A 613 -16.29 1.00 -32.15
C HIS A 613 -15.69 1.67 -33.39
N GLN A 614 -15.90 1.10 -34.58
CA GLN A 614 -15.20 1.43 -35.84
C GLN A 614 -15.35 2.87 -36.38
N ASN A 615 -15.96 3.81 -35.68
CA ASN A 615 -16.24 5.15 -36.22
C ASN A 615 -15.55 6.26 -35.42
N LYS A 616 -14.29 6.55 -35.79
CA LYS A 616 -13.71 7.89 -36.01
C LYS A 616 -12.19 7.80 -36.14
N VAL A 617 -11.68 8.56 -37.10
CA VAL A 617 -10.29 8.70 -37.53
C VAL A 617 -9.34 8.86 -36.34
N SER A 618 -8.49 7.86 -36.08
CA SER A 618 -7.21 8.02 -35.34
C SER A 618 -6.28 6.81 -35.57
N ASN A 619 -4.99 7.09 -35.70
CA ASN A 619 -3.85 6.19 -35.96
C ASN A 619 -3.55 5.16 -34.84
N GLN A 620 -4.57 4.58 -34.19
CA GLN A 620 -4.37 3.57 -33.14
C GLN A 620 -4.83 2.19 -33.61
N ASP A 621 -4.12 1.11 -33.26
CA ASP A 621 -4.26 -0.22 -33.91
C ASP A 621 -4.96 -1.30 -33.06
N TRP A 622 -5.66 -0.90 -31.99
CA TRP A 622 -6.22 -1.79 -30.98
C TRP A 622 -7.72 -2.10 -31.11
N VAL A 623 -8.12 -3.29 -30.63
CA VAL A 623 -9.50 -3.81 -30.62
C VAL A 623 -10.08 -3.87 -29.21
N TYR A 624 -9.29 -4.36 -28.27
CA TYR A 624 -9.61 -4.42 -26.84
C TYR A 624 -8.50 -3.74 -26.05
N ARG A 625 -8.87 -2.97 -25.02
CA ARG A 625 -7.93 -2.35 -24.10
C ARG A 625 -8.47 -2.40 -22.68
N ILE A 626 -7.64 -2.84 -21.75
CA ILE A 626 -7.93 -2.70 -20.32
C ILE A 626 -7.81 -1.22 -19.98
N ASN A 627 -8.81 -0.70 -19.28
CA ASN A 627 -8.81 0.67 -18.81
C ASN A 627 -7.69 0.87 -17.77
N GLU A 628 -6.86 1.90 -17.95
CA GLU A 628 -5.66 2.17 -17.12
C GLU A 628 -5.98 2.33 -15.65
N LYS A 629 -7.21 2.74 -15.31
CA LYS A 629 -7.66 2.78 -13.92
C LYS A 629 -7.60 1.42 -13.22
N PHE A 630 -7.62 0.31 -13.95
CA PHE A 630 -7.49 -1.04 -13.39
C PHE A 630 -6.06 -1.61 -13.41
N ILE A 631 -5.08 -0.87 -13.94
CA ILE A 631 -3.70 -1.31 -14.11
C ILE A 631 -2.78 -0.54 -13.14
#